data_AF-A0A819YFX2-F1
#
_entry.id   AF-A0A819YFX2-F1
#
_cell.length_a   1.000
_cell.length_b   1.000
_cell.length_c   1.000
_cell.angle_alpha   90.00
_cell.angle_beta   90.00
_cell.angle_gamma   90.00
#
_symmetry.space_group_name_H-M   'P 1'
#
loop_
_entity.id
_entity.type
_entity.pdbx_description
1 polymer ?
#
loop_
_entity_poly.entity_id
_entity_poly.type
_entity_poly.pdbx_seq_one_letter_code
_entity_poly.pdbx_strand_id
1 'polypeptide(L)'
;MAAATTDRNFCGICQKAKGISKCEGCSKIFCYNHFVDHRQELNQQLDEVEVTRDIFQQTLSEHTSELKYHSLEQQINDWERDSIEKIRQTADEGRKLLLKYTAKSITDIEITLNQLTEQLKQSRQANDFVETDLCQWKEQLIQLTDELNKPSKITIRQDSKALVNRIYVAISTGKCC
;
A
#
# COMPACT_ATOMS: atom_id res chain seq x y z
N MET A 1 -8.91 -73.87 51.79
CA MET A 1 -8.85 -72.63 52.60
C MET A 1 -8.79 -71.46 51.65
N ALA A 2 -9.81 -70.60 51.64
CA ALA A 2 -9.86 -69.42 50.78
C ALA A 2 -9.13 -68.25 51.46
N ALA A 3 -8.10 -67.70 50.81
CA ALA A 3 -7.47 -66.45 51.22
C ALA A 3 -8.23 -65.29 50.58
N ALA A 4 -9.01 -64.57 51.36
CA ALA A 4 -9.64 -63.33 50.93
C ALA A 4 -8.54 -62.24 50.79
N THR A 5 -8.10 -61.98 49.57
CA THR A 5 -7.28 -60.81 49.26
C THR A 5 -8.16 -59.57 49.44
N THR A 6 -8.00 -58.87 50.55
CA THR A 6 -8.59 -57.54 50.73
C THR A 6 -7.85 -56.59 49.81
N ASP A 7 -8.45 -56.29 48.66
CA ASP A 7 -7.94 -55.32 47.70
C ASP A 7 -8.03 -53.93 48.34
N ARG A 8 -6.96 -53.54 49.04
CA ARG A 8 -6.92 -52.30 49.81
C ARG A 8 -6.58 -51.18 48.84
N ASN A 9 -7.57 -50.36 48.52
CA ASN A 9 -7.34 -49.12 47.78
C ASN A 9 -6.45 -48.18 48.61
N PHE A 10 -5.23 -47.91 48.12
CA PHE A 10 -4.29 -46.99 48.75
C PHE A 10 -4.41 -45.60 48.15
N CYS A 11 -4.32 -44.57 48.99
CA CYS A 11 -4.21 -43.19 48.50
C CYS A 11 -2.84 -42.97 47.84
N GLY A 12 -2.82 -42.46 46.61
CA GLY A 12 -1.60 -42.15 45.85
C GLY A 12 -0.75 -41.01 46.41
N ILE A 13 -1.23 -40.30 47.44
CA ILE A 13 -0.48 -39.22 48.13
C ILE A 13 0.07 -39.73 49.47
N CYS A 14 -0.79 -40.18 50.40
CA CYS A 14 -0.36 -40.59 51.74
C CYS A 14 -0.17 -42.08 51.97
N GLN A 15 -0.43 -42.92 50.96
CA GLN A 15 -0.25 -44.38 50.97
C GLN A 15 -1.00 -45.13 52.09
N LYS A 16 -1.98 -44.50 52.73
CA LYS A 16 -2.87 -45.17 53.68
C LYS A 16 -3.92 -45.99 52.92
N ALA A 17 -4.26 -47.17 53.43
CA ALA A 17 -5.32 -48.06 52.93
C ALA A 17 -6.74 -47.49 53.21
N LYS A 18 -6.98 -46.26 52.75
CA LYS A 18 -8.22 -45.48 52.90
C LYS A 18 -8.59 -44.77 51.59
N GLY A 19 -8.19 -45.33 50.45
CA GLY A 19 -8.56 -44.82 49.13
C GLY A 19 -10.06 -45.04 48.89
N ILE A 20 -10.78 -43.97 48.58
CA ILE A 20 -12.24 -43.99 48.41
C ILE A 20 -12.69 -43.53 47.02
N SER A 21 -11.88 -42.71 46.34
CA SER A 21 -12.26 -42.08 45.07
C SER A 21 -11.10 -42.16 44.08
N LYS A 22 -11.39 -42.50 42.82
CA LYS A 22 -10.44 -42.43 41.70
C LYS A 22 -10.78 -41.22 40.84
N CYS A 23 -9.80 -40.38 40.54
CA CYS A 23 -9.96 -39.32 39.56
C CYS A 23 -9.78 -39.91 38.15
N GLU A 24 -10.74 -39.71 37.25
CA GLU A 24 -10.63 -40.23 35.87
C GLU A 24 -9.55 -39.50 35.07
N GLY A 25 -9.40 -38.19 35.27
CA GLY A 25 -8.44 -37.37 34.53
C GLY A 25 -6.98 -37.76 34.78
N CYS A 26 -6.57 -37.90 36.05
CA CYS A 26 -5.19 -38.29 36.39
C CYS A 26 -5.04 -39.79 36.74
N SER A 27 -6.13 -40.56 36.73
CA SER A 27 -6.19 -41.99 37.07
C SER A 27 -5.69 -42.38 38.48
N LYS A 28 -5.44 -41.42 39.37
CA LYS A 28 -4.97 -41.66 40.75
C LYS A 28 -6.13 -41.92 41.71
N ILE A 29 -5.89 -42.77 42.72
CA ILE A 29 -6.82 -43.06 43.82
C ILE A 29 -6.45 -42.19 45.03
N PHE A 30 -7.44 -41.58 45.68
CA PHE A 30 -7.25 -40.67 46.81
C PHE A 30 -8.09 -41.08 48.02
N CYS A 31 -7.61 -40.76 49.22
CA CYS A 31 -8.50 -40.67 50.39
C CYS A 31 -9.30 -39.36 50.32
N TYR A 32 -10.37 -39.24 51.13
CA TYR A 32 -11.25 -38.07 51.10
C TYR A 32 -10.52 -36.73 51.11
N ASN A 33 -9.64 -36.49 52.10
CA ASN A 33 -8.94 -35.21 52.25
C ASN A 33 -8.10 -34.86 51.00
N HIS A 34 -7.27 -35.79 50.54
CA HIS A 34 -6.43 -35.56 49.36
C HIS A 34 -7.23 -35.47 48.04
N PHE A 35 -8.44 -36.05 47.99
CA PHE A 35 -9.34 -35.85 46.86
C PHE A 35 -9.93 -34.43 46.85
N VAL A 36 -10.29 -33.89 48.02
CA VAL A 36 -10.73 -32.50 48.18
C VAL A 36 -9.59 -31.55 47.81
N ASP A 37 -8.37 -31.78 48.31
CA ASP A 37 -7.20 -30.97 47.98
C ASP A 37 -6.92 -30.98 46.46
N HIS A 38 -6.96 -32.16 45.83
CA HIS A 38 -6.80 -32.29 44.37
C HIS A 38 -7.89 -31.53 43.60
N ARG A 39 -9.14 -31.57 44.07
CA ARG A 39 -10.23 -30.82 43.43
C ARG A 39 -10.07 -29.31 43.61
N GLN A 40 -9.57 -28.88 44.76
CA GLN A 40 -9.26 -27.48 45.03
C GLN A 40 -8.14 -26.97 44.11
N GLU A 41 -7.07 -27.76 43.92
CA GLU A 41 -5.99 -27.45 42.97
C GLU A 41 -6.51 -27.31 41.53
N LEU A 42 -7.39 -28.21 41.09
CA LEU A 42 -8.01 -28.12 39.76
C LEU A 42 -8.88 -26.86 39.59
N ASN A 43 -9.61 -26.44 40.64
CA ASN A 43 -10.37 -25.20 40.59
C ASN A 43 -9.43 -23.99 40.49
N GLN A 44 -8.32 -23.97 41.22
CA GLN A 44 -7.32 -22.90 41.10
C GLN A 44 -6.74 -22.81 39.68
N GLN A 45 -6.44 -23.95 39.05
CA GLN A 45 -5.98 -23.98 37.66
C GLN A 45 -7.07 -23.49 36.69
N LEU A 46 -8.35 -23.76 36.96
CA LEU A 46 -9.44 -23.23 36.16
C LEU A 46 -9.57 -21.71 36.31
N ASP A 47 -9.46 -21.19 37.52
CA ASP A 47 -9.46 -19.74 37.79
C ASP A 47 -8.32 -19.05 37.00
N GLU A 48 -7.12 -19.65 36.93
CA GLU A 48 -6.00 -19.16 36.12
C GLU A 48 -6.31 -19.14 34.62
N VAL A 49 -7.02 -20.16 34.11
CA VAL A 49 -7.47 -20.21 32.71
C VAL A 49 -8.51 -19.12 32.43
N GLU A 50 -9.45 -18.89 33.35
CA GLU A 50 -10.46 -17.83 33.23
C GLU A 50 -9.81 -16.45 33.19
N VAL A 51 -8.87 -16.17 34.10
CA VAL A 51 -8.10 -14.92 34.09
C VAL A 51 -7.33 -14.75 32.79
N THR A 52 -6.68 -15.81 32.31
CA THR A 52 -5.93 -15.77 31.04
C THR A 52 -6.85 -15.47 29.85
N ARG A 53 -8.06 -16.06 29.84
CA ARG A 53 -9.07 -15.79 28.81
C ARG A 53 -9.54 -14.35 28.86
N ASP A 54 -9.76 -13.79 30.05
CA ASP A 54 -10.24 -12.42 30.20
C ASP A 54 -9.18 -11.41 29.73
N ILE A 55 -7.91 -11.64 30.07
CA ILE A 55 -6.78 -10.87 29.54
C ILE A 55 -6.74 -10.95 28.01
N PHE A 56 -6.84 -12.16 27.44
CA PHE A 56 -6.84 -12.33 25.99
C PHE A 56 -8.02 -11.60 25.32
N GLN A 57 -9.22 -11.67 25.91
CA GLN A 57 -10.40 -10.97 25.41
C GLN A 57 -10.22 -9.45 25.45
N GLN A 58 -9.58 -8.92 26.49
CA GLN A 58 -9.24 -7.51 26.56
C GLN A 58 -8.25 -7.12 25.47
N THR A 59 -7.14 -7.86 25.32
CA THR A 59 -6.14 -7.62 24.27
C THR A 59 -6.74 -7.69 22.86
N LEU A 60 -7.63 -8.64 22.60
CA LEU A 60 -8.33 -8.75 21.32
C LEU A 60 -9.24 -7.55 21.05
N SER A 61 -9.91 -7.03 22.08
CA SER A 61 -10.76 -5.83 21.98
C SER A 61 -9.93 -4.57 21.70
N GLU A 62 -8.78 -4.44 22.36
CA GLU A 62 -7.82 -3.35 22.12
C GLU A 62 -7.30 -3.37 20.67
N HIS A 63 -6.85 -4.53 20.17
CA HIS A 63 -6.41 -4.67 18.78
C HIS A 63 -7.51 -4.41 17.75
N THR A 64 -8.75 -4.77 18.04
CA THR A 64 -9.90 -4.49 17.16
C THR A 64 -10.20 -2.99 17.07
N SER A 65 -9.90 -2.25 18.14
CA SER A 65 -10.06 -0.78 18.19
C SER A 65 -9.00 -0.06 17.33
N GLU A 66 -7.84 -0.69 17.14
CA GLU A 66 -6.68 -0.13 16.45
C GLU A 66 -6.51 -0.60 15.00
N LEU A 67 -7.52 -1.25 14.40
CA LEU A 67 -7.44 -1.82 13.04
C LEU A 67 -6.98 -0.82 11.96
N LYS A 68 -7.21 0.49 12.15
CA LYS A 68 -6.74 1.55 11.24
C LYS A 68 -5.23 1.79 11.27
N TYR A 69 -4.54 1.33 12.31
CA TYR A 69 -3.07 1.42 12.45
C TYR A 69 -2.38 0.12 12.06
N HIS A 70 -3.12 -0.83 11.48
CA HIS A 70 -2.53 -2.08 11.03
C HIS A 70 -1.46 -1.80 9.96
N SER A 71 -0.29 -2.44 10.09
CA SER A 71 0.87 -2.20 9.21
C SER A 71 0.59 -2.43 7.73
N LEU A 72 -0.41 -3.26 7.39
CA LEU A 72 -0.88 -3.46 6.02
C LEU A 72 -1.65 -2.24 5.47
N GLU A 73 -2.42 -1.54 6.30
CA GLU A 73 -3.11 -0.31 5.90
C GLU A 73 -2.08 0.79 5.61
N GLN A 74 -1.04 0.89 6.44
CA GLN A 74 0.05 1.81 6.20
C GLN A 74 0.76 1.53 4.87
N GLN A 75 0.98 0.26 4.50
CA GLN A 75 1.55 -0.10 3.20
C GLN A 75 0.68 0.35 2.02
N ILE A 76 -0.64 0.28 2.16
CA ILE A 76 -1.58 0.79 1.14
C ILE A 76 -1.47 2.32 1.04
N ASN A 77 -1.47 3.02 2.18
CA ASN A 77 -1.33 4.48 2.23
C ASN A 77 0.00 4.97 1.64
N ASP A 78 1.10 4.27 1.95
CA ASP A 78 2.42 4.60 1.43
C ASP A 78 2.47 4.36 -0.09
N TRP A 79 1.94 3.24 -0.57
CA TRP A 79 1.83 2.96 -2.01
C TRP A 79 0.97 4.02 -2.74
N GLU A 80 -0.15 4.44 -2.16
CA GLU A 80 -1.03 5.47 -2.74
C GLU A 80 -0.28 6.81 -2.87
N ARG A 81 0.34 7.26 -1.78
CA ARG A 81 1.09 8.51 -1.73
C ARG A 81 2.22 8.52 -2.76
N ASP A 82 3.04 7.47 -2.79
CA ASP A 82 4.17 7.37 -3.71
C ASP A 82 3.72 7.30 -5.17
N SER A 83 2.56 6.68 -5.43
CA SER A 83 1.98 6.58 -6.77
C SER A 83 1.49 7.94 -7.28
N ILE A 84 0.78 8.70 -6.44
CA ILE A 84 0.34 10.07 -6.76
C ILE A 84 1.55 10.97 -7.03
N GLU A 85 2.60 10.86 -6.23
CA GLU A 85 3.80 11.66 -6.38
C GLU A 85 4.51 11.38 -7.71
N LYS A 86 4.66 10.10 -8.09
CA LYS A 86 5.20 9.72 -9.41
C LYS A 86 4.39 10.33 -10.56
N ILE A 87 3.06 10.27 -10.49
CA ILE A 87 2.18 10.85 -11.51
C ILE A 87 2.40 12.37 -11.62
N ARG A 88 2.49 13.07 -10.48
CA ARG A 88 2.73 14.51 -10.44
C ARG A 88 4.09 14.88 -11.04
N GLN A 89 5.14 14.17 -10.65
CA GLN A 89 6.50 14.38 -11.15
C GLN A 89 6.58 14.20 -12.66
N THR A 90 6.05 13.09 -13.20
CA THR A 90 6.04 12.85 -14.64
C THR A 90 5.24 13.90 -15.40
N ALA A 91 4.09 14.35 -14.86
CA ALA A 91 3.31 15.42 -15.47
C ALA A 91 4.08 16.76 -15.49
N ASP A 92 4.77 17.08 -14.40
CA ASP A 92 5.57 18.32 -14.30
C ASP A 92 6.80 18.31 -15.21
N GLU A 93 7.47 17.17 -15.36
CA GLU A 93 8.53 16.98 -16.35
C GLU A 93 8.01 17.21 -17.77
N GLY A 94 6.84 16.63 -18.09
CA GLY A 94 6.17 16.85 -19.37
C GLY A 94 5.84 18.32 -19.63
N ARG A 95 5.29 19.02 -18.63
CA ARG A 95 4.99 20.46 -18.70
C ARG A 95 6.24 21.30 -18.91
N LYS A 96 7.32 21.03 -18.16
CA LYS A 96 8.61 21.74 -18.29
C LYS A 96 9.20 21.55 -19.68
N LEU A 97 9.15 20.32 -20.20
CA LEU A 97 9.65 20.01 -21.54
C LEU A 97 8.85 20.77 -22.61
N LEU A 98 7.52 20.73 -22.50
CA LEU A 98 6.62 21.46 -23.40
C LEU A 98 6.93 22.96 -23.39
N LEU A 99 7.00 23.58 -22.21
CA LEU A 99 7.32 25.00 -22.07
C LEU A 99 8.66 25.36 -22.71
N LYS A 100 9.69 24.53 -22.50
CA LYS A 100 11.01 24.74 -23.09
C LYS A 100 10.98 24.74 -24.61
N TYR A 101 10.30 23.77 -25.24
CA TYR A 101 10.20 23.69 -26.69
C TYR A 101 9.31 24.77 -27.28
N THR A 102 8.20 25.12 -26.61
CA THR A 102 7.33 26.23 -27.02
C THR A 102 8.08 27.55 -26.97
N ALA A 103 8.81 27.84 -25.90
CA ALA A 103 9.62 29.05 -25.77
C ALA A 103 10.66 29.15 -26.90
N LYS A 104 11.36 28.04 -27.19
CA LYS A 104 12.30 27.99 -28.32
C LYS A 104 11.60 28.27 -29.65
N SER A 105 10.44 27.66 -29.90
CA SER A 105 9.67 27.87 -31.12
C SER A 105 9.27 29.34 -31.29
N ILE A 106 8.86 30.01 -30.21
CA ILE A 106 8.53 31.43 -30.21
C ILE A 106 9.77 32.26 -30.57
N THR A 107 10.92 31.98 -29.96
CA THR A 107 12.18 32.67 -30.29
C THR A 107 12.58 32.48 -31.76
N ASP A 108 12.43 31.27 -32.31
CA ASP A 108 12.73 31.01 -33.72
C ASP A 108 11.79 31.80 -34.66
N ILE A 109 10.50 31.93 -34.29
CA ILE A 109 9.51 32.76 -34.99
C ILE A 109 9.90 34.24 -34.92
N GLU A 110 10.29 34.74 -33.75
CA GLU A 110 10.71 36.13 -33.55
C GLU A 110 11.94 36.48 -34.40
N ILE A 111 12.94 35.60 -34.47
CA ILE A 111 14.13 35.78 -35.32
C ILE A 111 13.72 35.88 -36.79
N THR A 112 12.86 34.97 -37.25
CA THR A 112 12.39 34.94 -38.65
C THR A 112 11.57 36.18 -39.00
N LEU A 113 10.69 36.63 -38.08
CA LEU A 113 9.91 37.85 -38.25
C LEU A 113 10.80 39.10 -38.31
N ASN A 114 11.85 39.17 -37.49
CA ASN A 114 12.80 40.27 -37.52
C ASN A 114 13.58 40.31 -38.84
N GLN A 115 13.99 39.16 -39.37
CA GLN A 115 14.64 39.06 -40.69
C GLN A 115 13.71 39.54 -41.82
N LEU A 116 12.47 39.07 -41.82
CA LEU A 116 11.45 39.51 -42.77
C LEU A 116 11.20 41.03 -42.68
N THR A 117 11.14 41.57 -41.46
CA THR A 117 10.96 43.01 -41.21
C THR A 117 12.12 43.82 -41.81
N GLU A 118 13.35 43.33 -41.70
CA GLU A 118 14.51 44.00 -42.26
C GLU A 118 14.53 43.95 -43.79
N GLN A 119 14.18 42.80 -44.39
CA GLN A 119 14.00 42.67 -45.85
C GLN A 119 12.94 43.65 -46.38
N LEU A 120 11.79 43.76 -45.71
CA LEU A 120 10.72 44.70 -46.06
C LEU A 120 11.19 46.16 -46.00
N LYS A 121 11.98 46.53 -44.98
CA LYS A 121 12.53 47.89 -44.86
C LYS A 121 13.51 48.20 -45.98
N GLN A 122 14.45 47.29 -46.25
CA GLN A 122 15.46 47.47 -47.28
C GLN A 122 14.81 47.62 -48.65
N SER A 123 13.86 46.73 -48.97
CA SER A 123 13.19 46.77 -50.26
C SER A 123 12.30 48.01 -50.45
N ARG A 124 11.67 48.48 -49.36
CA ARG A 124 10.94 49.76 -49.39
C ARG A 124 11.87 50.96 -49.60
N GLN A 125 13.05 50.96 -49.00
CA GLN A 125 14.03 52.04 -49.17
C GLN A 125 14.63 52.06 -50.58
N ALA A 126 14.92 50.88 -51.13
CA ALA A 126 15.42 50.72 -52.50
C ALA A 126 14.32 50.86 -53.57
N ASN A 127 13.05 50.73 -53.16
CA ASN A 127 11.88 50.68 -54.04
C ASN A 127 12.02 49.62 -55.14
N ASP A 128 12.49 48.43 -54.75
CA ASP A 128 12.89 47.33 -55.66
C ASP A 128 12.00 46.09 -55.56
N PHE A 129 10.88 46.15 -54.84
CA PHE A 129 9.94 45.04 -54.71
C PHE A 129 9.12 44.81 -55.99
N VAL A 130 8.81 43.54 -56.27
CA VAL A 130 7.86 43.11 -57.30
C VAL A 130 6.73 42.26 -56.69
N GLU A 131 5.72 41.92 -57.50
CA GLU A 131 4.54 41.17 -57.04
C GLU A 131 4.91 39.82 -56.41
N THR A 132 5.96 39.18 -56.89
CA THR A 132 6.44 37.89 -56.35
C THR A 132 7.01 38.03 -54.94
N ASP A 133 7.75 39.10 -54.64
CA ASP A 133 8.23 39.39 -53.28
C ASP A 133 7.07 39.63 -52.32
N LEU A 134 6.07 40.41 -52.75
CA LEU A 134 4.87 40.68 -51.97
C LEU A 134 4.07 39.40 -51.67
N CYS A 135 3.96 38.50 -52.64
CA CYS A 135 3.35 37.18 -52.45
C CYS A 135 4.15 36.33 -51.47
N GLN A 136 5.48 36.25 -51.63
CA GLN A 136 6.35 35.48 -50.77
C GLN A 136 6.30 35.95 -49.31
N TRP A 137 6.39 37.25 -49.06
CA TRP A 137 6.30 37.80 -47.70
C TRP A 137 4.95 37.56 -47.04
N LYS A 138 3.85 37.62 -47.81
CA LYS A 138 2.52 37.25 -47.29
C LYS A 138 2.45 35.78 -46.90
N GLU A 139 2.97 34.88 -47.76
CA GLU A 139 3.02 33.45 -47.46
C GLU A 139 3.87 33.16 -46.22
N GLN A 140 5.02 33.81 -46.07
CA GLN A 140 5.87 33.68 -44.88
C GLN A 140 5.14 34.13 -43.61
N LEU A 141 4.38 35.23 -43.65
CA LEU A 141 3.58 35.68 -42.50
C LEU A 141 2.47 34.67 -42.14
N ILE A 142 1.83 34.05 -43.13
CA ILE A 142 0.84 32.99 -42.91
C ILE A 142 1.51 31.78 -42.25
N GLN A 143 2.67 31.34 -42.76
CA GLN A 143 3.42 30.23 -42.18
C GLN A 143 3.83 30.49 -40.72
N LEU A 144 4.36 31.68 -40.43
CA LEU A 144 4.71 32.06 -39.06
C LEU A 144 3.48 32.06 -38.13
N THR A 145 2.33 32.49 -38.64
CA THR A 145 1.06 32.46 -37.91
C THR A 145 0.62 31.02 -37.61
N ASP A 146 0.73 30.13 -38.60
CA ASP A 146 0.38 28.71 -38.43
C ASP A 146 1.31 28.02 -37.43
N GLU A 147 2.62 28.27 -37.52
CA GLU A 147 3.62 27.73 -36.59
C GLU A 147 3.42 28.21 -35.15
N LEU A 148 3.03 29.48 -34.97
CA LEU A 148 2.74 30.05 -33.66
C LEU A 148 1.52 29.37 -33.01
N ASN A 149 0.47 29.15 -33.79
CA ASN A 149 -0.77 28.53 -33.30
C ASN A 149 -0.63 27.02 -33.10
N LYS A 150 0.20 26.37 -33.92
CA LYS A 150 0.41 24.93 -33.88
C LYS A 150 1.88 24.61 -34.15
N PRO A 151 2.71 24.49 -33.11
CA PRO A 151 4.11 24.10 -33.26
C PRO A 151 4.20 22.69 -33.88
N SER A 152 4.56 22.61 -35.16
CA SER A 152 4.59 21.37 -35.97
C SER A 152 5.47 20.26 -35.40
N LYS A 153 6.36 20.60 -34.45
CA LYS A 153 7.39 19.71 -33.89
C LYS A 153 7.01 19.07 -32.55
N ILE A 154 5.87 19.46 -31.95
CA ILE A 154 5.49 18.99 -30.61
C ILE A 154 4.27 18.06 -30.71
N THR A 155 4.42 16.83 -30.24
CA THR A 155 3.30 15.88 -30.08
C THR A 155 3.35 15.25 -28.71
N ILE A 156 2.20 15.19 -28.04
CA ILE A 156 2.03 14.44 -26.80
C ILE A 156 1.77 12.99 -27.17
N ARG A 157 2.53 12.07 -26.57
CA ARG A 157 2.36 10.62 -26.72
C ARG A 157 2.27 9.99 -25.35
N GLN A 158 1.60 8.85 -25.26
CA GLN A 158 1.48 8.06 -24.04
C GLN A 158 2.33 6.80 -24.19
N ASP A 159 3.09 6.46 -23.14
CA ASP A 159 3.80 5.19 -23.09
C ASP A 159 2.81 4.06 -22.78
N SER A 160 3.08 2.90 -23.38
CA SER A 160 2.34 1.65 -23.17
C SER A 160 2.61 1.02 -21.79
N LYS A 161 3.72 1.38 -21.14
CA LYS A 161 4.10 0.85 -19.82
C LYS A 161 3.39 1.59 -18.70
N ALA A 162 2.91 0.83 -17.71
CA ALA A 162 2.27 1.40 -16.53
C ALA A 162 3.28 2.16 -15.66
N LEU A 163 2.97 3.40 -15.34
CA LEU A 163 3.75 4.23 -14.42
C LEU A 163 3.60 3.77 -12.96
N VAL A 164 2.43 3.24 -12.61
CA VAL A 164 2.07 2.79 -11.26
C VAL A 164 1.69 1.30 -11.31
N ASN A 165 2.32 0.52 -10.45
CA ASN A 165 2.04 -0.91 -10.30
C ASN A 165 0.80 -1.11 -9.43
N ARG A 166 -0.11 -2.01 -9.83
CA ARG A 166 -1.30 -2.35 -9.04
C ARG A 166 -0.93 -3.07 -7.73
N ILE A 167 -1.48 -2.62 -6.61
CA ILE A 167 -1.46 -3.36 -5.34
C ILE A 167 -2.74 -4.21 -5.19
N TYR A 168 -2.65 -5.38 -4.54
CA TYR A 168 -3.80 -6.22 -4.19
C TYR A 168 -3.53 -6.99 -2.90
N VAL A 169 -4.60 -7.32 -2.18
CA VAL A 169 -4.54 -8.10 -0.94
C VAL A 169 -4.75 -9.59 -1.28
N ALA A 170 -3.79 -10.44 -0.91
CA ALA A 170 -3.89 -11.88 -1.05
C ALA A 170 -4.28 -12.51 0.29
N ILE A 171 -5.42 -13.19 0.35
CA ILE A 171 -5.88 -13.90 1.55
C ILE A 171 -5.52 -15.39 1.39
N SER A 172 -4.67 -15.89 2.28
CA SER A 172 -4.42 -17.33 2.39
C SER A 172 -5.30 -17.89 3.50
N THR A 173 -6.29 -18.71 3.14
CA THR A 173 -7.03 -19.49 4.15
C THR A 173 -6.16 -20.67 4.55
N GLY A 174 -5.59 -20.60 5.76
CA GLY A 174 -4.82 -21.72 6.32
C GLY A 174 -5.70 -22.98 6.37
N LYS A 175 -5.25 -24.06 5.73
CA LYS A 175 -5.78 -25.39 6.02
C LYS A 175 -5.39 -25.74 7.46
N CYS A 176 -6.37 -25.85 8.35
CA CYS A 176 -6.18 -26.57 9.61
C CYS A 176 -5.86 -28.03 9.30
N CYS A 177 -4.75 -28.52 9.84
CA CYS A 177 -4.42 -29.94 9.95
C CYS A 177 -5.08 -30.52 11.19
#